data_AF-A0A376KTL6-F1
#
_entry.id   AF-A0A376KTL6-F1
#
_cell.length_a   1.000
_cell.length_b   1.000
_cell.length_c   1.000
_cell.angle_alpha   90.00
_cell.angle_beta   90.00
_cell.angle_gamma   90.00
#
_symmetry.space_group_name_H-M   'P 1'
#
loop_
_entity.id
_entity.type
_entity.pdbx_description
1 polymer ?
#
loop_
_entity_poly.entity_id
_entity_poly.type
_entity_poly.pdbx_seq_one_letter_code
_entity_poly.pdbx_strand_id
1 'polypeptide(L)' 'MRFALSIYLPELAASVAVLNRLGGQCVFTSEWNKHAVRTYKANHYCDPATHHFNEDIRDITLSHKEGVK' A
#
# COMPACT_ATOMS: atom_id res chain seq x y z
N MET A 1 -13.01 4.30 -8.24
CA MET A 1 -12.05 3.22 -8.57
C MET A 1 -11.12 3.05 -7.38
N ARG A 2 -11.07 1.88 -6.74
CA ARG A 2 -10.17 1.58 -5.61
C ARG A 2 -9.00 0.77 -6.14
N PHE A 3 -7.79 1.29 -6.02
CA PHE A 3 -6.56 0.60 -6.41
C PHE A 3 -5.75 0.28 -5.15
N ALA A 4 -5.32 -0.98 -5.01
CA ALA A 4 -4.39 -1.43 -3.99
C ALA A 4 -3.01 -1.51 -4.62
N LEU A 5 -2.05 -0.70 -4.16
CA LEU A 5 -0.69 -0.72 -4.67
C LEU A 5 0.23 -1.38 -3.66
N SER A 6 0.90 -2.45 -4.09
CA SER A 6 2.07 -3.01 -3.40
C SER A 6 3.28 -2.17 -3.81
N ILE A 7 3.85 -1.42 -2.88
CA ILE A 7 4.97 -0.53 -3.14
C ILE A 7 6.22 -1.35 -2.82
N TYR A 8 7.12 -1.53 -3.77
CA TYR A 8 8.43 -2.17 -3.51
C TYR A 8 9.61 -1.41 -4.11
N LEU A 9 9.37 -0.24 -4.70
CA LEU A 9 10.43 0.61 -5.24
C LEU A 9 10.11 2.09 -4.97
N PRO A 10 11.12 2.95 -4.73
CA PRO A 10 10.96 4.39 -4.64
C PRO A 10 10.30 5.01 -5.88
N GLU A 11 10.34 4.32 -7.04
CA GLU A 11 9.65 4.73 -8.26
C GLU A 11 8.11 4.59 -8.17
N LEU A 12 7.58 3.66 -7.35
CA LEU A 12 6.13 3.47 -7.19
C LEU A 12 5.51 4.50 -6.24
N ALA A 13 6.27 5.15 -5.35
CA ALA A 13 5.76 6.26 -4.54
C ALA A 13 5.29 7.44 -5.42
N ALA A 14 5.89 7.62 -6.60
CA ALA A 14 5.45 8.61 -7.57
C ALA A 14 4.01 8.35 -8.03
N SER A 15 3.59 7.10 -8.16
CA SER A 15 2.23 6.75 -8.60
C SER A 15 1.14 7.13 -7.58
N VAL A 16 1.39 6.95 -6.27
CA VAL A 16 0.47 7.39 -5.21
C VAL A 16 0.38 8.92 -5.18
N ALA A 17 1.53 9.60 -5.27
CA ALA A 17 1.56 11.06 -5.30
C ALA A 17 0.81 11.63 -6.51
N VAL A 18 0.94 10.99 -7.68
CA VAL A 18 0.21 11.35 -8.90
C VAL A 18 -1.29 11.13 -8.72
N LEU A 19 -1.73 9.98 -8.20
CA LEU A 19 -3.15 9.70 -7.96
C LEU A 19 -3.76 10.68 -6.96
N ASN A 20 -3.06 10.99 -5.86
CA ASN A 20 -3.53 11.99 -4.89
C ASN A 20 -3.68 13.38 -5.53
N ARG A 21 -2.77 13.79 -6.43
CA ARG A 21 -2.87 15.06 -7.17
C ARG A 21 -4.06 15.12 -8.12
N LEU A 22 -4.54 13.98 -8.61
CA LEU A 22 -5.74 13.86 -9.44
C LEU A 22 -7.03 13.69 -8.61
N GLY A 23 -6.95 13.81 -7.28
CA GLY A 23 -8.09 13.63 -6.37
C GLY A 23 -8.39 12.17 -6.01
N GLY A 24 -7.49 11.24 -6.34
CA GLY A 24 -7.56 9.86 -5.89
C GLY A 24 -7.24 9.74 -4.40
N GLN A 25 -7.94 8.83 -3.70
CA GLN A 25 -7.64 8.48 -2.31
C GLN A 25 -7.08 7.07 -2.25
N CYS A 26 -5.86 6.92 -1.73
CA CYS A 26 -5.34 5.62 -1.35
C CYS A 26 -6.11 5.13 -0.11
N VAL A 27 -6.64 3.90 -0.16
CA VAL A 27 -7.37 3.26 0.94
C VAL A 27 -6.65 2.03 1.50
N PHE A 28 -5.59 1.58 0.83
CA PHE A 28 -4.86 0.38 1.20
C PHE A 28 -3.43 0.42 0.66
N THR A 29 -2.48 0.08 1.52
CA THR A 29 -1.06 -0.08 1.17
C THR A 29 -0.54 -1.40 1.73
N SER A 30 0.12 -2.21 0.90
CA SER A 30 0.88 -3.37 1.36
C SER A 30 2.38 -3.16 1.13
N GLU A 31 3.18 -3.25 2.19
CA GLU A 31 4.64 -3.07 2.14
C GLU A 31 5.27 -3.82 3.33
N TRP A 32 6.19 -4.74 3.05
CA TRP A 32 6.78 -5.62 4.06
C TRP A 32 8.01 -4.99 4.73
N ASN A 33 8.68 -4.05 4.05
CA ASN A 33 9.88 -3.42 4.60
C ASN A 33 9.50 -2.30 5.58
N LYS A 34 9.74 -2.53 6.87
CA LYS A 34 9.41 -1.57 7.96
C LYS A 34 10.10 -0.21 7.80
N HIS A 35 11.30 -0.17 7.24
CA HIS A 35 11.98 1.10 6.95
C HIS A 35 11.31 1.85 5.80
N ALA A 36 10.83 1.15 4.78
CA ALA A 36 10.06 1.74 3.69
C ALA A 36 8.70 2.26 4.18
N VAL A 37 7.99 1.50 5.02
CA VAL A 37 6.73 1.94 5.66
C VAL A 37 6.93 3.23 6.46
N ARG A 38 8.04 3.32 7.22
CA ARG A 38 8.39 4.53 7.98
C ARG A 38 8.57 5.74 7.06
N THR A 39 9.34 5.59 5.99
CA THR A 39 9.55 6.65 5.00
C THR A 39 8.24 7.04 4.31
N TYR A 40 7.40 6.07 3.96
CA TYR A 40 6.12 6.31 3.32
C TYR A 40 5.18 7.14 4.21
N LYS A 41 5.00 6.74 5.47
CA LYS A 41 4.15 7.45 6.45
C LYS A 41 4.66 8.87 6.75
N ALA A 42 5.96 9.11 6.64
CA ALA A 42 6.53 10.44 6.84
C ALA A 42 6.24 11.40 5.67
N ASN A 43 5.98 10.87 4.47
CA ASN A 43 5.80 11.67 3.25
C ASN A 43 4.34 11.70 2.74
N HIS A 44 3.48 10.79 3.19
CA HIS A 44 2.10 10.67 2.72
C HIS A 44 1.11 10.69 3.89
N TYR A 45 0.05 11.50 3.77
CA TYR A 45 -1.03 11.50 4.75
C TYR A 45 -1.85 10.20 4.63
N CYS A 46 -2.02 9.51 5.74
CA CYS A 46 -2.78 8.26 5.82
C CYS A 46 -3.78 8.35 6.98
N ASP A 47 -5.05 8.61 6.67
CA ASP A 47 -6.13 8.63 7.65
C ASP A 47 -6.43 7.20 8.16
N PRO A 48 -6.24 6.90 9.46
CA PRO A 48 -6.48 5.56 10.01
C PRO A 48 -7.93 5.07 9.86
N ALA A 49 -8.91 5.97 9.71
CA ALA A 49 -10.31 5.58 9.54
C ALA A 49 -10.61 5.04 8.14
N THR A 50 -9.80 5.42 7.14
CA THR A 50 -10.08 5.13 5.72
C THR A 50 -8.94 4.44 4.98
N HIS A 51 -7.74 4.38 5.57
CA HIS A 51 -6.55 3.77 4.97
C HIS A 51 -5.95 2.69 5.87
N HIS A 52 -5.76 1.49 5.31
CA HIS A 52 -5.19 0.35 6.02
C HIS A 52 -3.82 -0.04 5.48
N PHE A 53 -2.95 -0.47 6.40
CA PHE A 53 -1.63 -1.01 6.07
C PHE A 53 -1.60 -2.51 6.29
N ASN A 54 -0.86 -3.19 5.43
CA ASN A 54 -0.57 -4.61 5.53
C ASN A 54 0.93 -4.84 5.30
N GLU A 55 1.56 -5.72 6.08
CA GLU A 55 2.98 -6.03 5.89
C GLU A 55 3.15 -7.08 4.79
N ASP A 56 2.51 -8.24 4.94
CA ASP A 56 2.64 -9.36 3.99
C ASP A 56 1.35 -9.56 3.18
N ILE A 57 1.40 -9.28 1.87
CA ILE A 57 0.22 -9.39 1.01
C ILE A 57 -0.38 -10.81 0.98
N ARG A 58 0.44 -11.82 1.28
CA ARG A 58 0.02 -13.22 1.31
C ARG A 58 -1.00 -13.50 2.40
N ASP A 59 -1.06 -12.68 3.44
CA ASP A 59 -2.08 -12.78 4.50
C ASP A 59 -3.48 -12.40 4.00
N ILE A 60 -3.54 -11.55 2.97
CA ILE A 60 -4.78 -11.13 2.34
C ILE A 60 -5.14 -12.04 1.16
N THR A 61 -4.17 -12.34 0.30
CA THR A 61 -4.41 -13.17 -0.89
C THR A 61 -4.47 -14.66 -0.57
N LEU A 62 -4.06 -15.06 0.64
CA LEU A 62 -3.97 -16.43 1.11
C LEU A 62 -3.09 -17.33 0.23
N SER A 63 -2.19 -16.75 -0.58
CA SER A 63 -1.37 -17.50 -1.53
C SER A 63 -0.33 -18.41 -0.88
N HIS A 64 -0.11 -18.28 0.43
CA HIS A 64 0.73 -19.19 1.20
C HIS A 64 -0.04 -20.42 1.72
N LYS A 65 -1.37 -20.49 1.52
CA LYS A 65 -2.19 -21.64 1.93
C LYS A 65 -2.29 -22.67 0.80
N GLU A 66 -2.08 -23.93 1.16
CA GLU A 66 -2.33 -25.09 0.28
C GLU A 66 -3.76 -25.04 -0.29
N GLY A 67 -3.88 -25.16 -1.62
CA GLY A 67 -5.17 -25.20 -2.31
C GLY A 67 -5.71 -23.86 -2.83
N VAL A 68 -5.04 -22.74 -2.54
CA VAL A 68 -5.33 -21.43 -3.14
C VAL A 68 -4.46 -21.27 -4.40
N LYS A 69 -5.09 -21.17 -5.58
CA LYS A 69 -4.42 -20.98 -6.89
C LYS A 69 -4.68 -19.59 -7.44
#